data_AF-A0A2V8H706-F1
#
_entry.id   AF-A0A2V8H706-F1
#
_cell.length_a   1.000
_cell.length_b   1.000
_cell.length_c   1.000
_cell.angle_alpha   90.00
_cell.angle_beta   90.00
_cell.angle_gamma   90.00
#
_symmetry.space_group_name_H-M   'P 1'
#
loop_
_entity.id
_entity.type
_entity.pdbx_description
1 polymer ?
#
loop_
_entity_poly.entity_id
_entity_poly.type
_entity_poly.pdbx_seq_one_letter_code
_entity_poly.pdbx_strand_id
1 'polypeptide(L)'
;MSAAAIRVVGPGFGANGSELRPFNESPGTVVVLAIQPPRGSGIVQIDDHASTLDAFSDDKGQSLLEEGRVGPFPKVAEDGSAAIVEVEVRARPSAGATSVTVQGSIAITLAAGSKPVRAAGVRLEPNQTFKLGTTTMTIGEAKTDEESTKITFGLPRSVLYTIRDVRVFDARNAPIEARRTGSGYFNEKAEL
;
A
#
# COMPACT_ATOMS: atom_id res chain seq x y z
N MET A 1 14.54 -0.22 -8.18
CA MET A 1 13.25 0.20 -8.74
C MET A 1 13.27 -0.08 -10.23
N SER A 2 12.15 -0.50 -10.80
CA SER A 2 12.00 -0.78 -12.22
C SER A 2 10.62 -0.36 -12.71
N ALA A 3 10.50 0.04 -13.98
CA ALA A 3 9.20 0.16 -14.62
C ALA A 3 8.59 -1.24 -14.73
N ALA A 4 7.40 -1.43 -14.17
CA ALA A 4 6.66 -2.69 -14.16
C ALA A 4 5.55 -2.71 -15.21
N ALA A 5 4.92 -1.57 -15.47
CA ALA A 5 3.88 -1.45 -16.49
C ALA A 5 3.77 -0.01 -16.99
N ILE A 6 3.17 0.14 -18.16
CA ILE A 6 2.70 1.42 -18.70
C ILE A 6 1.26 1.26 -19.14
N ARG A 7 0.44 2.27 -18.88
CA ARG A 7 -0.95 2.36 -19.34
C ARG A 7 -1.13 3.70 -20.04
N VAL A 8 -1.58 3.66 -21.29
CA VAL A 8 -1.97 4.85 -22.05
C VAL A 8 -3.47 4.75 -22.30
N VAL A 9 -4.22 5.73 -21.80
CA VAL A 9 -5.68 5.76 -21.89
C VAL A 9 -6.08 6.85 -22.89
N GLY A 10 -6.80 6.45 -23.93
CA GLY A 10 -7.38 7.38 -24.91
C GLY A 10 -8.59 8.15 -24.35
N PRO A 11 -9.26 8.96 -25.18
CA PRO A 11 -10.51 9.59 -24.81
C PRO A 11 -11.57 8.54 -24.50
N GLY A 12 -12.46 8.82 -23.54
CA GLY A 12 -13.68 8.02 -23.39
C GLY A 12 -14.73 8.39 -24.44
N PHE A 13 -15.82 7.62 -24.46
CA PHE A 13 -16.94 7.80 -25.39
C PHE A 13 -18.20 8.29 -24.66
N GLY A 14 -19.17 8.80 -25.42
CA GLY A 14 -20.40 9.43 -24.90
C GLY A 14 -20.24 10.91 -24.57
N ALA A 15 -21.22 11.51 -23.90
CA ALA A 15 -21.21 12.92 -23.53
C ALA A 15 -19.96 13.26 -22.72
N ASN A 16 -19.20 14.24 -23.22
CA ASN A 16 -17.94 14.71 -22.64
C ASN A 16 -16.87 13.61 -22.46
N GLY A 17 -16.99 12.48 -23.17
CA GLY A 17 -16.06 11.35 -23.10
C GLY A 17 -16.04 10.65 -21.73
N SER A 18 -17.14 10.71 -20.98
CA SER A 18 -17.17 10.27 -19.58
C SER A 18 -18.01 9.02 -19.32
N GLU A 19 -18.89 8.64 -20.26
CA GLU A 19 -19.84 7.52 -20.11
C GLU A 19 -19.17 6.16 -20.27
N LEU A 20 -18.29 6.02 -21.27
CA LEU A 20 -17.57 4.78 -21.53
C LEU A 20 -16.07 5.05 -21.52
N ARG A 21 -15.41 4.63 -20.44
CA ARG A 21 -13.98 4.89 -20.23
C ARG A 21 -13.17 3.60 -20.41
N PRO A 22 -12.13 3.59 -21.27
CA PRO A 22 -11.21 2.45 -21.34
C PRO A 22 -10.59 2.22 -19.96
N PHE A 23 -10.56 0.96 -19.52
CA PHE A 23 -10.10 0.56 -18.18
C PHE A 23 -10.84 1.21 -17.01
N ASN A 24 -11.96 1.88 -17.26
CA ASN A 24 -12.65 2.75 -16.31
C ASN A 24 -11.78 3.92 -15.78
N GLU A 25 -10.86 4.41 -16.61
CA GLU A 25 -9.86 5.43 -16.22
C GLU A 25 -10.02 6.72 -17.03
N SER A 26 -9.47 7.81 -16.49
CA SER A 26 -9.37 9.08 -17.22
C SER A 26 -8.32 9.00 -18.33
N PRO A 27 -8.46 9.78 -19.42
CA PRO A 27 -7.43 9.88 -20.46
C PRO A 27 -6.09 10.35 -19.88
N GLY A 28 -4.98 9.76 -20.36
CA GLY A 28 -3.64 10.12 -19.91
C GLY A 28 -2.65 8.96 -19.98
N THR A 29 -1.53 9.12 -19.26
CA THR A 29 -0.45 8.13 -19.20
C THR A 29 -0.13 7.82 -17.75
N VAL A 30 0.01 6.53 -17.44
CA VAL A 30 0.44 6.04 -16.14
C VAL A 30 1.63 5.11 -16.33
N VAL A 31 2.71 5.34 -15.58
CA VAL A 31 3.84 4.41 -15.45
C VAL A 31 3.80 3.80 -14.06
N VAL A 32 3.77 2.48 -13.98
CA VAL A 32 3.81 1.75 -12.71
C VAL A 32 5.25 1.42 -12.40
N LEU A 33 5.73 1.86 -11.25
CA LEU A 33 7.06 1.58 -10.71
C LEU A 33 6.96 0.46 -9.68
N ALA A 34 7.71 -0.62 -9.89
CA ALA A 34 7.95 -1.63 -8.87
C ALA A 34 9.20 -1.28 -8.06
N ILE A 35 9.07 -1.37 -6.74
CA ILE A 35 10.09 -1.00 -5.77
C ILE A 35 10.40 -2.22 -4.92
N GLN A 36 11.68 -2.52 -4.77
CA GLN A 36 12.19 -3.53 -3.84
C GLN A 36 13.17 -2.84 -2.89
N PRO A 37 13.04 -3.01 -1.57
CA PRO A 37 13.99 -2.46 -0.62
C PRO A 37 15.32 -3.25 -0.69
N PRO A 38 16.41 -2.69 -0.14
CA PRO A 38 17.64 -3.45 0.08
C PRO A 38 17.36 -4.75 0.87
N ARG A 39 18.15 -5.79 0.62
CA ARG A 39 18.03 -7.07 1.34
C ARG A 39 18.14 -6.83 2.85
N GLY A 40 17.22 -7.41 3.62
CA GLY A 40 17.17 -7.28 5.08
C GLY A 40 16.30 -6.12 5.58
N SER A 41 15.86 -5.22 4.69
CA SER A 41 14.89 -4.17 5.00
C SER A 41 13.48 -4.54 4.53
N GLY A 42 12.48 -3.88 5.12
CA GLY A 42 11.10 -3.92 4.64
C GLY A 42 10.59 -2.51 4.39
N ILE A 43 9.74 -2.33 3.39
CA ILE A 43 9.04 -1.07 3.15
C ILE A 43 7.96 -0.91 4.22
N VAL A 44 8.02 0.18 4.97
CA VAL A 44 7.03 0.55 6.00
C VAL A 44 5.99 1.47 5.40
N GLN A 45 6.44 2.47 4.64
CA GLN A 45 5.60 3.50 4.06
C GLN A 45 6.24 4.07 2.80
N ILE A 46 5.40 4.43 1.84
CA ILE A 46 5.74 5.33 0.74
C ILE A 46 5.05 6.66 1.02
N ASP A 47 5.80 7.74 0.96
CA ASP A 47 5.31 9.09 1.19
C ASP A 47 5.11 9.78 -0.16
N ASP A 48 3.88 9.78 -0.65
CA ASP A 48 3.50 10.39 -1.93
C ASP A 48 3.64 11.92 -1.91
N HIS A 49 3.47 12.55 -0.75
CA HIS A 49 3.62 14.00 -0.59
C HIS A 49 5.09 14.46 -0.59
N ALA A 50 5.99 13.65 -0.05
CA ALA A 50 7.43 13.91 -0.08
C ALA A 50 8.11 13.40 -1.37
N SER A 51 7.37 12.67 -2.22
CA SER A 51 7.86 12.22 -3.53
C SER A 51 7.75 13.33 -4.57
N THR A 52 8.63 13.32 -5.57
CA THR A 52 8.66 14.33 -6.64
C THR A 52 8.53 13.71 -8.02
N LEU A 53 7.92 14.46 -8.93
CA LEU A 53 7.92 14.19 -10.36
C LEU A 53 8.51 15.42 -11.06
N ASP A 54 9.75 15.30 -11.51
CA ASP A 54 10.52 16.42 -12.06
C ASP A 54 10.35 16.52 -13.57
N ALA A 55 10.26 15.37 -14.26
CA ALA A 55 10.01 15.33 -15.69
C ALA A 55 9.21 14.09 -16.11
N PHE A 56 8.39 14.27 -17.14
CA PHE A 56 7.71 13.20 -17.86
C PHE A 56 7.67 13.61 -19.33
N SER A 57 8.30 12.86 -20.22
CA SER A 57 8.34 13.17 -21.65
C SER A 57 8.29 11.92 -22.52
N ASP A 58 7.99 12.09 -23.81
CA ASP A 58 8.17 11.04 -24.81
C ASP A 58 9.49 11.20 -25.59
N ASP A 59 9.81 10.21 -26.42
CA ASP A 59 10.98 10.21 -27.33
C ASP A 59 10.84 11.10 -28.57
N LYS A 60 9.72 11.81 -28.71
CA LYS A 60 9.50 12.82 -29.75
C LYS A 60 9.66 14.25 -29.23
N GLY A 61 10.05 14.39 -27.95
CA GLY A 61 10.31 15.67 -27.30
C GLY A 61 9.06 16.34 -26.72
N GLN A 62 7.91 15.65 -26.69
CA GLN A 62 6.73 16.18 -26.04
C GLN A 62 6.86 16.02 -24.53
N SER A 63 6.73 17.12 -23.79
CA SER A 63 6.50 17.06 -22.35
C SER A 63 5.10 16.54 -22.08
N LEU A 64 5.00 15.57 -21.16
CA LEU A 64 3.75 14.97 -20.71
C LEU A 64 3.35 15.45 -19.31
N LEU A 65 4.10 16.37 -18.69
CA LEU A 65 3.98 16.72 -17.26
C LEU A 65 2.65 17.44 -16.85
N GLU A 66 1.67 17.53 -17.73
CA GLU A 66 0.37 18.13 -17.43
C GLU A 66 -0.33 17.41 -16.29
N GLU A 67 -0.50 18.13 -15.17
CA GLU A 67 -1.04 17.62 -13.91
C GLU A 67 -0.34 16.32 -13.42
N GLY A 68 0.96 16.23 -13.67
CA GLY A 68 1.77 15.09 -13.28
C GLY A 68 1.88 14.93 -11.76
N ARG A 69 1.75 13.70 -11.27
CA ARG A 69 1.94 13.37 -9.85
C ARG A 69 2.43 11.94 -9.63
N VAL A 70 2.99 11.72 -8.45
CA VAL A 70 3.06 10.40 -7.84
C VAL A 70 1.68 10.08 -7.26
N GLY A 71 1.12 8.93 -7.62
CA GLY A 71 -0.25 8.53 -7.29
C GLY A 71 -0.46 8.36 -5.78
N PRO A 72 -1.64 8.75 -5.25
CA PRO A 72 -1.87 8.84 -3.80
C PRO A 72 -2.11 7.48 -3.10
N PHE A 73 -2.16 6.38 -3.86
CA PHE A 73 -2.47 5.05 -3.34
C PHE A 73 -1.36 4.04 -3.64
N PRO A 74 -0.13 4.27 -3.15
CA PRO A 74 0.93 3.27 -3.27
C PRO A 74 0.52 1.99 -2.55
N LYS A 75 0.85 0.84 -3.14
CA LYS A 75 0.56 -0.47 -2.54
C LYS A 75 1.84 -1.13 -2.11
N VAL A 76 1.93 -1.45 -0.82
CA VAL A 76 3.06 -2.20 -0.24
C VAL A 76 2.60 -3.64 -0.03
N ALA A 77 3.43 -4.60 -0.40
CA ALA A 77 3.16 -6.01 -0.10
C ALA A 77 3.07 -6.21 1.41
N GLU A 78 2.23 -7.15 1.87
CA GLU A 78 2.00 -7.37 3.32
C GLU A 78 3.29 -7.62 4.10
N ASP A 79 4.25 -8.31 3.49
CA ASP A 79 5.53 -8.63 4.10
C ASP A 79 6.60 -7.53 3.97
N GLY A 80 6.25 -6.40 3.34
CA GLY A 80 7.12 -5.25 3.09
C GLY A 80 8.22 -5.50 2.03
N SER A 81 8.19 -6.64 1.32
CA SER A 81 9.26 -7.03 0.38
C SER A 81 9.23 -6.27 -0.94
N ALA A 82 8.10 -5.68 -1.28
CA ALA A 82 7.92 -4.94 -2.51
C ALA A 82 6.82 -3.88 -2.36
N ALA A 83 6.82 -2.92 -3.27
CA ALA A 83 5.72 -2.00 -3.44
C ALA A 83 5.53 -1.62 -4.91
N ILE A 84 4.33 -1.15 -5.23
CA ILE A 84 4.00 -0.52 -6.51
C ILE A 84 3.51 0.91 -6.29
N VAL A 85 3.99 1.80 -7.14
CA VAL A 85 3.62 3.21 -7.18
C VAL A 85 3.22 3.55 -8.60
N GLU A 86 2.12 4.28 -8.77
CA GLU A 86 1.71 4.80 -10.07
C GLU A 86 2.23 6.23 -10.21
N VAL A 87 2.82 6.55 -11.36
CA VAL A 87 3.15 7.94 -11.74
C VAL A 87 2.22 8.31 -12.88
N GLU A 88 1.41 9.34 -12.65
CA GLU A 88 0.25 9.65 -13.49
C GLU A 88 0.39 11.05 -14.10
N VAL A 89 0.02 11.20 -15.37
CA VAL A 89 -0.12 12.48 -16.08
C VAL A 89 -1.39 12.47 -16.95
N ARG A 90 -1.97 13.64 -17.22
CA ARG A 90 -3.14 13.75 -18.12
C ARG A 90 -2.79 13.72 -19.60
N ALA A 91 -1.55 14.03 -19.94
CA ALA A 91 -1.10 14.00 -21.32
C ALA A 91 -0.89 12.55 -21.82
N ARG A 92 -1.02 12.37 -23.13
CA ARG A 92 -0.73 11.12 -23.84
C ARG A 92 0.54 11.28 -24.67
N PRO A 93 1.34 10.22 -24.89
CA PRO A 93 2.51 10.31 -25.75
C PRO A 93 2.10 10.69 -27.17
N SER A 94 3.01 11.35 -27.89
CA SER A 94 2.84 11.71 -29.29
C SER A 94 2.51 10.48 -30.14
N ALA A 95 1.75 10.66 -31.22
CA ALA A 95 1.46 9.59 -32.16
C ALA A 95 2.77 8.95 -32.67
N GLY A 96 2.90 7.63 -32.48
CA GLY A 96 4.10 6.86 -32.85
C GLY A 96 5.33 7.10 -31.97
N ALA A 97 5.19 7.71 -30.80
CA ALA A 97 6.21 7.63 -29.75
C ALA A 97 6.41 6.17 -29.34
N THR A 98 7.66 5.78 -29.06
CA THR A 98 8.02 4.38 -28.72
C THR A 98 8.47 4.22 -27.28
N SER A 99 8.77 5.32 -26.61
CA SER A 99 9.16 5.33 -25.21
C SER A 99 8.73 6.60 -24.51
N VAL A 100 8.64 6.51 -23.19
CA VAL A 100 8.47 7.65 -22.28
C VAL A 100 9.58 7.62 -21.25
N THR A 101 10.00 8.80 -20.81
CA THR A 101 10.98 8.99 -19.75
C THR A 101 10.30 9.68 -18.58
N VAL A 102 10.49 9.12 -17.39
CA VAL A 102 9.99 9.66 -16.12
C VAL A 102 11.20 9.92 -15.22
N GLN A 103 11.28 11.11 -14.65
CA GLN A 103 12.34 11.52 -13.72
C GLN A 103 11.72 12.13 -12.48
N GLY A 104 12.26 11.81 -11.32
CA GLY A 104 11.71 12.20 -10.03
C GLY A 104 12.34 11.42 -8.89
N SER A 105 11.74 11.54 -7.71
CA SER A 105 12.15 10.83 -6.51
C SER A 105 10.93 10.20 -5.82
N ILE A 106 11.12 9.01 -5.24
CA ILE A 106 10.11 8.37 -4.39
C ILE A 106 10.65 8.35 -2.96
N ALA A 107 9.91 8.96 -2.04
CA ALA A 107 10.23 8.96 -0.62
C ALA A 107 9.72 7.68 0.05
N ILE A 108 10.62 6.96 0.73
CA ILE A 108 10.32 5.64 1.31
C ILE A 108 10.87 5.56 2.73
N THR A 109 10.03 5.12 3.66
CA THR A 109 10.48 4.72 5.00
C THR A 109 10.74 3.22 5.02
N LEU A 110 11.95 2.84 5.44
CA LEU A 110 12.38 1.45 5.53
C LEU A 110 12.52 1.02 6.99
N ALA A 111 12.13 -0.22 7.27
CA ALA A 111 12.49 -0.90 8.51
C ALA A 111 13.96 -1.34 8.45
N ALA A 112 14.72 -1.06 9.50
CA ALA A 112 16.11 -1.52 9.66
C ALA A 112 16.21 -3.02 10.01
N GLY A 113 15.08 -3.66 10.33
CA GLY A 113 14.99 -5.08 10.64
C GLY A 113 13.64 -5.42 11.27
N SER A 114 13.43 -6.70 11.56
CA SER A 114 12.24 -7.20 12.24
C SER A 114 12.61 -8.01 13.47
N LYS A 115 11.88 -7.84 14.56
CA LYS A 115 12.03 -8.66 15.77
C LYS A 115 10.72 -9.38 16.07
N PRO A 116 10.70 -10.71 16.23
CA PRO A 116 9.50 -11.41 16.68
C PRO A 116 9.23 -11.04 18.14
N VAL A 117 7.97 -10.70 18.41
CA VAL A 117 7.45 -10.44 19.75
C VAL A 117 6.23 -11.31 19.98
N ARG A 118 6.08 -11.83 21.19
CA ARG A 118 4.99 -12.74 21.55
C ARG A 118 4.33 -12.28 22.83
N ALA A 119 3.00 -12.27 22.82
CA ALA A 119 2.18 -12.18 24.01
C ALA A 119 1.63 -13.59 24.32
N ALA A 120 1.74 -14.03 25.56
CA ALA A 120 1.20 -15.31 26.02
C ALA A 120 -0.05 -15.07 26.89
N GLY A 121 -1.00 -16.01 26.85
CA GLY A 121 -2.20 -15.97 27.71
C GLY A 121 -3.13 -14.78 27.43
N VAL A 122 -3.19 -14.32 26.18
CA VAL A 122 -4.13 -13.26 25.78
C VAL A 122 -5.55 -13.79 25.86
N ARG A 123 -6.37 -13.21 26.75
CA ARG A 123 -7.80 -13.52 26.83
C ARG A 123 -8.53 -12.78 25.72
N LEU A 124 -9.35 -13.51 24.96
CA LEU A 124 -10.12 -12.98 23.84
C LEU A 124 -11.45 -12.40 24.34
N GLU A 125 -11.36 -11.39 25.20
CA GLU A 125 -12.52 -10.71 25.79
C GLU A 125 -12.49 -9.23 25.37
N PRO A 126 -13.63 -8.62 24.97
CA PRO A 126 -13.67 -7.21 24.60
C PRO A 126 -13.11 -6.29 25.70
N ASN A 127 -12.38 -5.26 25.28
CA ASN A 127 -11.65 -4.31 26.13
C ASN A 127 -10.47 -4.89 26.92
N GLN A 128 -10.15 -6.18 26.79
CA GLN A 128 -8.95 -6.75 27.40
C GLN A 128 -7.70 -6.12 26.78
N THR A 129 -6.75 -5.72 27.60
CA THR A 129 -5.46 -5.20 27.14
C THR A 129 -4.33 -6.21 27.34
N PHE A 130 -3.32 -6.16 26.48
CA PHE A 130 -2.11 -6.94 26.59
C PHE A 130 -0.92 -6.18 26.00
N LYS A 131 0.30 -6.54 26.42
CA LYS A 131 1.53 -5.97 25.87
C LYS A 131 2.08 -6.84 24.75
N LEU A 132 2.41 -6.21 23.63
CA LEU A 132 3.19 -6.80 22.54
C LEU A 132 4.47 -5.97 22.37
N GLY A 133 5.58 -6.48 22.93
CA GLY A 133 6.79 -5.68 23.08
C GLY A 133 6.56 -4.50 24.03
N THR A 134 6.82 -3.29 23.56
CA THR A 134 6.56 -2.03 24.31
C THR A 134 5.17 -1.46 24.07
N THR A 135 4.41 -2.00 23.11
CA THR A 135 3.09 -1.50 22.75
C THR A 135 2.01 -2.18 23.57
N THR A 136 1.07 -1.39 24.10
CA THR A 136 -0.19 -1.90 24.64
C THR A 136 -1.20 -2.02 23.50
N MET A 137 -1.76 -3.21 23.34
CA MET A 137 -2.85 -3.50 22.41
C MET A 137 -4.11 -3.84 23.20
N THR A 138 -5.27 -3.66 22.56
CA THR A 138 -6.58 -3.96 23.15
C THR A 138 -7.33 -4.93 22.25
N ILE A 139 -8.07 -5.87 22.82
CA ILE A 139 -9.07 -6.64 22.09
C ILE A 139 -10.31 -5.75 21.93
N GLY A 140 -10.58 -5.30 20.71
CA GLY A 140 -11.77 -4.50 20.42
C GLY A 140 -13.01 -5.38 20.36
N GLU A 141 -12.95 -6.41 19.51
CA GLU A 141 -14.03 -7.36 19.29
C GLU A 141 -13.44 -8.78 19.25
N ALA A 142 -14.17 -9.73 19.83
CA ALA A 142 -13.91 -11.16 19.69
C ALA A 142 -15.27 -11.84 19.43
N LYS A 143 -15.48 -12.30 18.21
CA LYS A 143 -16.72 -12.98 17.78
C LYS A 143 -16.38 -14.31 17.16
N THR A 144 -17.03 -15.35 17.62
CA THR A 144 -16.92 -16.69 17.05
C THR A 144 -18.24 -17.01 16.36
N ASP A 145 -18.17 -17.43 15.10
CA ASP A 145 -19.26 -18.05 14.36
C ASP A 145 -18.95 -19.55 14.15
N GLU A 146 -19.78 -20.24 13.35
CA GLU A 146 -19.64 -21.68 13.13
C GLU A 146 -18.34 -22.05 12.38
N GLU A 147 -17.76 -21.13 11.62
CA GLU A 147 -16.62 -21.41 10.73
C GLU A 147 -15.32 -20.75 11.19
N SER A 148 -15.40 -19.67 11.98
CA SER A 148 -14.26 -18.82 12.28
C SER A 148 -14.39 -18.05 13.60
N THR A 149 -13.26 -17.53 14.07
CA THR A 149 -13.24 -16.53 15.13
C THR A 149 -12.61 -15.25 14.58
N LYS A 150 -13.39 -14.18 14.55
CA LYS A 150 -12.95 -12.83 14.21
C LYS A 150 -12.48 -12.13 15.48
N ILE A 151 -11.25 -11.63 15.44
CA ILE A 151 -10.65 -10.84 16.51
C ILE A 151 -10.21 -9.51 15.90
N THR A 152 -10.63 -8.40 16.51
CA THR A 152 -10.17 -7.06 16.15
C THR A 152 -9.21 -6.57 17.23
N PHE A 153 -8.00 -6.18 16.85
CA PHE A 153 -7.03 -5.58 17.76
C PHE A 153 -7.03 -4.05 17.62
N GLY A 154 -7.29 -3.34 18.70
CA GLY A 154 -7.06 -1.91 18.81
C GLY A 154 -5.60 -1.60 19.12
N LEU A 155 -5.01 -0.65 18.39
CA LEU A 155 -3.61 -0.22 18.57
C LEU A 155 -3.39 1.23 18.10
N PRO A 156 -2.31 1.90 18.54
CA PRO A 156 -1.92 3.18 17.96
C PRO A 156 -1.62 3.03 16.46
N ARG A 157 -2.06 3.99 15.64
CA ARG A 157 -1.84 3.96 14.19
C ARG A 157 -0.36 3.89 13.80
N SER A 158 0.50 4.57 14.56
CA SER A 158 1.95 4.52 14.37
C SER A 158 2.53 3.11 14.51
N VAL A 159 1.90 2.24 15.30
CA VAL A 159 2.33 0.84 15.47
C VAL A 159 1.78 -0.05 14.35
N LEU A 160 0.57 0.22 13.83
CA LEU A 160 -0.05 -0.60 12.77
C LEU A 160 0.90 -0.83 11.59
N TYR A 161 1.55 0.22 11.11
CA TYR A 161 2.45 0.16 9.96
C TYR A 161 3.79 -0.55 10.27
N THR A 162 4.10 -0.78 11.54
CA THR A 162 5.31 -1.52 11.96
C THR A 162 5.09 -3.02 12.11
N ILE A 163 3.83 -3.47 12.12
CA ILE A 163 3.48 -4.88 12.25
C ILE A 163 3.49 -5.52 10.86
N ARG A 164 4.57 -6.27 10.61
CA ARG A 164 4.75 -7.04 9.37
C ARG A 164 3.77 -8.21 9.26
N ASP A 165 3.59 -8.96 10.34
CA ASP A 165 2.82 -10.20 10.33
C ASP A 165 2.27 -10.49 11.73
N VAL A 166 1.10 -11.13 11.81
CA VAL A 166 0.51 -11.61 13.06
C VAL A 166 0.19 -13.09 12.93
N ARG A 167 0.72 -13.88 13.86
CA ARG A 167 0.52 -15.33 13.91
C ARG A 167 -0.14 -15.70 15.22
N VAL A 168 -1.21 -16.47 15.12
CA VAL A 168 -1.94 -17.01 16.27
C VAL A 168 -1.47 -18.44 16.49
N PHE A 169 -1.33 -18.84 17.76
CA PHE A 169 -0.91 -20.18 18.15
C PHE A 169 -1.91 -20.75 19.16
N ASP A 170 -2.15 -22.06 19.09
CA ASP A 170 -2.96 -22.78 20.07
C ASP A 170 -2.20 -22.97 21.41
N ALA A 171 -2.88 -23.55 22.40
CA ALA A 171 -2.28 -23.83 23.71
C ALA A 171 -1.09 -24.82 23.67
N ARG A 172 -0.94 -25.58 22.58
CA ARG A 172 0.18 -26.50 22.33
C ARG A 172 1.27 -25.86 21.47
N ASN A 173 1.16 -24.55 21.23
CA ASN A 173 2.08 -23.77 20.41
C ASN A 173 2.06 -24.15 18.91
N ALA A 174 0.99 -24.80 18.43
CA ALA A 174 0.79 -25.06 17.01
C ALA A 174 0.21 -23.80 16.33
N PRO A 175 0.67 -23.44 15.11
CA PRO A 175 0.15 -22.29 14.39
C PRO A 175 -1.32 -22.54 14.00
N ILE A 176 -2.15 -21.50 14.15
CA ILE A 176 -3.53 -21.46 13.67
C ILE A 176 -3.53 -20.65 12.36
N GLU A 177 -4.18 -21.16 11.31
CA GLU A 177 -4.39 -20.38 10.10
C GLU A 177 -5.25 -19.17 10.43
N ALA A 178 -4.72 -17.97 10.19
CA ALA A 178 -5.40 -16.72 10.39
C ALA A 178 -5.17 -15.84 9.17
N ARG A 179 -6.20 -15.13 8.74
CA ARG A 179 -6.11 -14.14 7.67
C ARG A 179 -6.32 -12.76 8.27
N ARG A 180 -5.32 -11.90 8.10
CA ARG A 180 -5.44 -10.48 8.42
C ARG A 180 -6.43 -9.87 7.43
N THR A 181 -7.47 -9.22 7.94
CA THR A 181 -8.37 -8.41 7.12
C THR A 181 -8.38 -7.01 7.73
N GLY A 182 -7.96 -6.01 6.97
CA GLY A 182 -7.84 -4.63 7.46
C GLY A 182 -8.74 -3.68 6.70
N SER A 183 -9.47 -2.83 7.42
CA SER A 183 -10.08 -1.62 6.88
C SER A 183 -9.57 -0.42 7.69
N GLY A 184 -9.09 0.61 7.00
CA GLY A 184 -8.55 1.81 7.65
C GLY A 184 -9.54 2.96 7.60
N TYR A 185 -9.98 3.47 8.75
CA TYR A 185 -10.67 4.77 8.86
C TYR A 185 -9.72 5.87 9.36
N PHE A 186 -10.07 7.12 9.05
CA PHE A 186 -9.35 8.35 9.37
C PHE A 186 -9.49 8.70 10.86
N ASN A 187 -8.68 8.14 11.77
CA ASN A 187 -8.51 8.59 13.17
C ASN A 187 -7.17 8.08 13.77
N GLU A 188 -6.79 8.60 14.95
CA GLU A 188 -5.54 8.25 15.68
C GLU A 188 -5.48 6.79 16.17
N LYS A 189 -6.64 6.13 16.29
CA LYS A 189 -6.78 4.71 16.64
C LYS A 189 -6.87 3.87 15.37
N ALA A 190 -6.14 2.77 15.35
CA ALA A 190 -6.16 1.78 14.27
C ALA A 190 -6.74 0.45 14.77
N GLU A 191 -7.27 -0.31 13.81
CA GLU A 191 -7.75 -1.67 14.01
C GLU A 191 -7.01 -2.64 13.08
N LEU A 192 -6.76 -3.84 13.59
CA LEU A 192 -6.12 -4.95 12.90
C LEU A 192 -6.95 -6.23 13.02
#